data_AF-X0M054-F1
#
_entry.id   AF-X0M054-F1
#
_cell.length_a   1.000
_cell.length_b   1.000
_cell.length_c   1.000
_cell.angle_alpha   90.00
_cell.angle_beta   90.00
_cell.angle_gamma   90.00
#
_symmetry.space_group_name_H-M   'P 1'
#
loop_
_entity.id
_entity.type
_entity.pdbx_description
1 polymer ?
#
loop_
_entity_poly.entity_id
_entity_poly.type
_entity_poly.pdbx_seq_one_letter_code
_entity_poly.pdbx_strand_id
1 'polypeptide(L)'
;MQTTVSDVDDLPDRRPAHWESQSPPDIMGRDVVIESKAVTILVTSYLFTSLAALFVAGRMFSRYRKLGRLAPDDYLILLSLAIVVTSVGLLTAAVLYGYGSHAGTLSIPDLERAQFLWAMSLAIGSLGTVFPKLAVVSLLSQVLFPSPRQLRVLWGLAVACLLSNTAVITLHFAQCKPASAFWTVDAEAKCWDPIYATVTAFSSSAFLAIVDFYLALYPAAVLWSLEMHLRKKLALSVALSFGICAGVVATYKCVTLPGLLSKVDRTFATADVAIWQLTEANSVIIAACIPMLLPLVELWFGKDLLAGGQRTLRRVDITLDRMEEVCNKAPDGGQQTELLQRQSLESILLLERPSVDEEHGRRWQAVTARIQNIRQRQQRPS
;
A
#
# COMPACT_ATOMS: atom_id res chain seq x y z
N MET A 1 -2.90 5.68 104.81
CA MET A 1 -2.49 4.59 105.71
C MET A 1 -2.36 3.35 104.85
N GLN A 2 -1.11 2.91 104.58
CA GLN A 2 -0.68 1.58 104.04
C GLN A 2 -1.20 1.19 102.64
N THR A 3 -0.46 0.64 101.65
CA THR A 3 0.81 -0.11 101.59
C THR A 3 1.24 -0.36 100.11
N THR A 4 2.56 -0.26 99.81
CA THR A 4 3.47 -1.08 98.93
C THR A 4 3.02 -1.58 97.54
N VAL A 5 3.67 -1.32 96.39
CA VAL A 5 5.02 -1.68 95.83
C VAL A 5 5.22 -3.19 95.50
N SER A 6 5.73 -3.44 94.28
CA SER A 6 6.17 -4.71 93.62
C SER A 6 5.07 -5.44 92.83
N ASP A 7 5.15 -5.77 91.53
CA ASP A 7 6.27 -6.32 90.75
C ASP A 7 6.27 -5.89 89.27
N VAL A 8 7.44 -6.03 88.66
CA VAL A 8 7.87 -5.69 87.29
C VAL A 8 7.94 -6.96 86.43
N ASP A 9 7.72 -6.80 85.13
CA ASP A 9 8.06 -7.69 83.99
C ASP A 9 7.38 -9.06 83.87
N ASP A 10 6.42 -9.15 82.93
CA ASP A 10 6.44 -10.07 81.76
C ASP A 10 5.03 -10.15 81.17
N LEU A 11 4.86 -9.82 79.88
CA LEU A 11 4.03 -10.53 78.89
C LEU A 11 3.76 -9.64 77.64
N PRO A 12 3.78 -10.25 76.43
CA PRO A 12 3.93 -9.53 75.17
C PRO A 12 2.63 -8.85 74.68
N ASP A 13 2.81 -7.67 74.09
CA ASP A 13 1.80 -6.85 73.42
C ASP A 13 1.12 -7.62 72.27
N ARG A 14 -0.01 -8.28 72.55
CA ARG A 14 -0.91 -8.84 71.54
C ARG A 14 -1.80 -7.73 70.96
N ARG A 15 -1.26 -6.98 70.01
CA ARG A 15 -2.09 -6.21 69.05
C ARG A 15 -2.33 -7.06 67.79
N PRO A 16 -3.56 -7.09 67.25
CA PRO A 16 -3.88 -7.87 66.06
C PRO A 16 -3.27 -7.21 64.81
N ALA A 17 -2.14 -7.74 64.35
CA ALA A 17 -1.57 -7.45 63.04
C ALA A 17 -2.49 -8.03 61.95
N HIS A 18 -3.32 -7.17 61.33
CA HIS A 18 -4.11 -7.56 60.16
C HIS A 18 -4.19 -6.47 59.07
N TRP A 19 -3.27 -5.52 59.06
CA TRP A 19 -3.12 -4.58 57.95
C TRP A 19 -1.71 -4.52 57.38
N GLU A 20 -0.87 -5.54 57.64
CA GLU A 20 0.42 -5.68 56.96
C GLU A 20 0.19 -5.53 55.45
N SER A 21 0.77 -4.46 54.92
CA SER A 21 0.63 -3.97 53.57
C SER A 21 0.77 -5.09 52.56
N GLN A 22 -0.35 -5.50 51.96
CA GLN A 22 -0.32 -6.21 50.69
C GLN A 22 0.10 -5.21 49.63
N SER A 23 1.41 -5.06 49.46
CA SER A 23 1.99 -4.62 48.20
C SER A 23 1.36 -5.47 47.08
N PRO A 24 0.83 -4.87 46.00
CA PRO A 24 0.33 -5.64 44.88
C PRO A 24 1.45 -6.57 44.41
N PRO A 25 1.16 -7.83 44.08
CA PRO A 25 2.20 -8.77 43.74
C PRO A 25 2.99 -8.23 42.54
N ASP A 26 4.32 -8.32 42.60
CA ASP A 26 5.32 -7.99 41.57
C ASP A 26 5.18 -8.86 40.29
N ILE A 27 3.94 -9.08 39.83
CA ILE A 27 3.60 -9.83 38.61
C ILE A 27 3.47 -8.92 37.40
N MET A 28 3.70 -7.61 37.55
CA MET A 28 3.99 -6.74 36.41
C MET A 28 5.51 -6.79 36.23
N GLY A 29 5.97 -7.88 35.62
CA GLY A 29 7.39 -8.20 35.47
C GLY A 29 8.18 -7.00 34.95
N ARG A 30 9.39 -6.81 35.49
CA ARG A 30 10.32 -5.74 35.09
C ARG A 30 10.52 -5.66 33.57
N ASP A 31 10.34 -6.78 32.88
CA ASP A 31 10.40 -6.91 31.41
C ASP A 31 9.22 -6.22 30.70
N VAL A 32 8.02 -6.23 31.29
CA VAL A 32 6.83 -5.50 30.78
C VAL A 32 7.06 -3.99 30.87
N VAL A 33 7.76 -3.51 31.89
CA VAL A 33 8.04 -2.07 32.07
C VAL A 33 9.01 -1.54 31.00
N ILE A 34 9.80 -2.42 30.37
CA ILE A 34 10.82 -2.06 29.37
C ILE A 34 10.29 -2.18 27.93
N GLU A 35 9.24 -2.97 27.70
CA GLU A 35 8.69 -3.16 26.36
C GLU A 35 7.99 -1.89 25.85
N SER A 36 8.48 -1.34 24.74
CA SER A 36 7.90 -0.15 24.09
C SER A 36 7.90 -0.32 22.59
N LYS A 37 6.77 0.05 21.97
CA LYS A 37 6.58 0.05 20.51
C LYS A 37 6.96 1.37 19.86
N ALA A 38 7.43 2.36 20.63
CA ALA A 38 7.79 3.70 20.16
C ALA A 38 8.75 3.69 18.96
N VAL A 39 9.84 2.92 19.04
CA VAL A 39 10.84 2.84 17.97
C VAL A 39 10.22 2.25 16.70
N THR A 40 9.46 1.17 16.84
CA THR A 40 8.76 0.52 15.71
C THR A 40 7.78 1.47 15.04
N ILE A 41 7.04 2.27 15.82
CA ILE A 41 6.14 3.31 15.30
C ILE A 41 6.93 4.31 14.45
N LEU A 42 7.99 4.92 15.00
CA LEU A 42 8.74 5.98 14.31
C LEU A 42 9.45 5.47 13.07
N VAL A 43 10.16 4.34 13.17
CA VAL A 43 10.89 3.74 12.05
C VAL A 43 9.94 3.39 10.92
N THR A 44 8.84 2.69 11.22
CA THR A 44 7.87 2.28 10.18
C THR A 44 7.22 3.50 9.54
N SER A 45 6.78 4.47 10.35
CA SER A 45 6.12 5.70 9.86
C SER A 45 7.02 6.50 8.92
N TYR A 46 8.28 6.74 9.31
CA TYR A 46 9.21 7.50 8.49
C TYR A 46 9.63 6.77 7.23
N LEU A 47 9.87 5.45 7.31
CA LEU A 47 10.26 4.67 6.13
C LEU A 47 9.15 4.67 5.07
N PHE A 48 7.92 4.32 5.45
CA PHE A 48 6.79 4.25 4.52
C PHE A 48 6.40 5.63 3.97
N THR A 49 6.41 6.67 4.81
CA THR A 49 6.08 8.03 4.35
C THR A 49 7.17 8.63 3.46
N SER A 50 8.45 8.38 3.75
CA SER A 50 9.54 8.78 2.85
C SER A 50 9.43 8.07 1.50
N LEU A 51 9.13 6.77 1.52
CA LEU A 51 8.91 6.01 0.28
C LEU A 51 7.71 6.54 -0.51
N ALA A 52 6.57 6.80 0.14
CA ALA A 52 5.40 7.39 -0.50
C ALA A 52 5.72 8.77 -1.09
N ALA A 53 6.45 9.62 -0.37
CA ALA A 53 6.86 10.94 -0.86
C ALA A 53 7.72 10.85 -2.14
N LEU A 54 8.65 9.88 -2.21
CA LEU A 54 9.45 9.63 -3.41
C LEU A 54 8.58 9.24 -4.61
N PHE A 55 7.60 8.35 -4.41
CA PHE A 55 6.67 7.94 -5.46
C PHE A 55 5.77 9.10 -5.94
N VAL A 56 5.29 9.93 -5.02
CA VAL A 56 4.51 11.14 -5.35
C VAL A 56 5.37 12.15 -6.12
N ALA A 57 6.61 12.39 -5.69
CA ALA A 57 7.53 13.28 -6.40
C ALA A 57 7.80 12.79 -7.82
N GLY A 58 8.05 11.49 -7.99
CA GLY A 58 8.20 10.89 -9.31
C GLY A 58 6.93 11.00 -10.17
N ARG A 59 5.74 10.85 -9.57
CA ARG A 59 4.45 11.04 -10.26
C ARG A 59 4.33 12.47 -10.77
N MET A 60 4.60 13.47 -9.93
CA MET A 60 4.53 14.89 -10.31
C MET A 60 5.53 15.21 -11.43
N PHE A 61 6.76 14.72 -11.31
CA PHE A 61 7.78 14.91 -12.33
C PHE A 61 7.40 14.28 -13.68
N SER A 62 6.88 13.05 -13.68
CA SER A 62 6.39 12.36 -14.88
C SER A 62 5.24 13.12 -15.55
N ARG A 63 4.26 13.59 -14.75
CA ARG A 63 3.13 14.39 -15.23
C ARG A 63 3.60 15.71 -15.84
N TYR A 64 4.44 16.45 -15.12
CA TYR A 64 4.94 17.75 -15.56
C TYR A 64 5.74 17.63 -16.87
N ARG A 65 6.63 16.63 -16.97
CA ARG A 65 7.40 16.36 -18.20
C ARG A 65 6.53 15.98 -19.40
N LYS A 66 5.44 15.23 -19.19
CA LYS A 66 4.59 14.74 -20.30
C LYS A 66 3.51 15.72 -20.75
N LEU A 67 2.87 16.39 -19.80
CA LEU A 67 1.64 17.17 -20.04
C LEU A 67 1.84 18.67 -19.81
N GLY A 68 2.97 19.08 -19.19
CA GLY A 68 3.24 20.48 -18.84
C GLY A 68 2.32 21.05 -17.75
N ARG A 69 1.37 20.27 -17.23
CA ARG A 69 0.39 20.66 -16.22
C ARG A 69 0.02 19.50 -15.30
N LEU A 70 -0.35 19.84 -14.07
CA LEU A 70 -0.91 18.89 -13.10
C LEU A 70 -2.41 18.71 -13.36
N ALA A 71 -2.88 17.47 -13.22
CA ALA A 71 -4.28 17.15 -13.33
C ALA A 71 -4.98 17.25 -11.96
N PRO A 72 -6.32 17.40 -11.90
CA PRO A 72 -7.07 17.43 -10.65
C PRO A 72 -6.79 16.23 -9.72
N ASP A 73 -6.54 15.04 -10.28
CA ASP A 73 -6.17 13.84 -9.52
C ASP A 73 -4.82 13.96 -8.80
N ASP A 74 -3.89 14.76 -9.33
CA ASP A 74 -2.57 14.96 -8.72
C ASP A 74 -2.67 15.78 -7.42
N TYR A 75 -3.61 16.74 -7.34
CA TYR A 75 -3.86 17.50 -6.12
C TYR A 75 -4.47 16.63 -5.01
N LEU A 76 -5.29 15.63 -5.35
CA LEU A 76 -5.84 14.69 -4.37
C LEU A 76 -4.74 13.80 -3.76
N ILE A 77 -3.76 13.40 -4.56
CA ILE A 77 -2.59 12.63 -4.09
C ILE A 77 -1.69 13.50 -3.21
N LEU A 78 -1.43 14.75 -3.61
CA LEU A 78 -0.67 15.70 -2.78
C LEU A 78 -1.36 15.99 -1.45
N LEU A 79 -2.70 16.15 -1.47
CA LEU A 79 -3.50 16.33 -0.26
C LEU A 79 -3.40 15.10 0.65
N SER A 80 -3.51 13.90 0.10
CA SER A 80 -3.33 12.66 0.86
C SER A 80 -1.94 12.56 1.50
N LEU A 81 -0.87 12.89 0.76
CA LEU A 81 0.49 12.91 1.30
C LEU A 81 0.62 13.94 2.44
N ALA A 82 0.08 15.14 2.27
CA ALA A 82 0.11 16.18 3.31
C ALA A 82 -0.64 15.73 4.59
N ILE A 83 -1.77 15.05 4.43
CA ILE A 83 -2.54 14.46 5.53
C ILE A 83 -1.72 13.39 6.25
N VAL A 84 -1.07 12.47 5.52
CA VAL A 84 -0.24 11.41 6.10
C VAL A 84 0.97 12.01 6.83
N VAL A 85 1.66 12.99 6.24
CA VAL A 85 2.79 13.69 6.90
C VAL A 85 2.33 14.39 8.19
N THR A 86 1.16 15.02 8.17
CA THR A 86 0.57 15.65 9.36
C THR A 86 0.26 14.62 10.45
N SER A 87 -0.33 13.48 10.06
CA SER A 87 -0.61 12.36 10.96
C SER A 87 0.68 11.79 11.57
N VAL A 88 1.73 11.59 10.78
CA VAL A 88 3.05 11.15 11.27
C VAL A 88 3.64 12.17 12.26
N GLY A 89 3.52 13.47 11.99
CA GLY A 89 3.97 14.52 12.91
C GLY A 89 3.24 14.48 14.25
N LEU A 90 1.91 14.33 14.23
CA LEU A 90 1.09 14.18 15.44
C LEU A 90 1.42 12.91 16.21
N LEU A 91 1.59 11.78 15.51
CA LEU A 91 1.98 10.51 16.12
C LEU A 91 3.38 10.58 16.73
N THR A 92 4.32 11.26 16.07
CA THR A 92 5.66 11.51 16.59
C THR A 92 5.59 12.31 17.89
N ALA A 93 4.78 13.37 17.92
CA ALA A 93 4.54 14.13 19.14
C ALA A 93 3.91 13.26 20.24
N ALA A 94 2.95 12.38 19.90
CA ALA A 94 2.38 11.43 20.85
C ALA A 94 3.44 10.49 21.45
N VAL A 95 4.35 9.97 20.61
CA VAL A 95 5.46 9.11 21.05
C VAL A 95 6.43 9.85 21.99
N LEU A 96 6.66 11.16 21.77
CA LEU A 96 7.47 11.98 22.67
C LEU A 96 6.84 12.13 24.07
N TYR A 97 5.51 12.07 24.18
CA TYR A 97 4.79 12.00 25.45
C TYR A 97 4.59 10.55 25.94
N GLY A 98 5.27 9.57 25.33
CA GLY A 98 5.28 8.18 25.78
C GLY A 98 4.25 7.25 25.15
N TYR A 99 3.59 7.66 24.06
CA TYR A 99 2.75 6.76 23.27
C TYR A 99 3.56 5.54 22.76
N GLY A 100 2.97 4.35 22.86
CA GLY A 100 3.64 3.08 22.54
C GLY A 100 4.32 2.41 23.74
N SER A 101 4.39 3.07 24.89
CA SER A 101 4.74 2.44 26.18
C SER A 101 3.47 2.09 26.97
N HIS A 102 3.59 1.18 27.93
CA HIS A 102 2.48 0.80 28.80
C HIS A 102 1.90 1.99 29.58
N ALA A 103 0.57 2.14 29.62
CA ALA A 103 -0.08 3.31 30.22
C ALA A 103 0.29 3.52 31.70
N GLY A 104 0.58 2.44 32.43
CA GLY A 104 0.97 2.48 33.84
C GLY A 104 2.38 3.04 34.10
N THR A 105 3.22 3.22 33.08
CA THR A 105 4.58 3.79 33.25
C THR A 105 4.61 5.30 33.04
N LEU A 106 3.48 5.92 32.67
CA LEU A 106 3.37 7.32 32.28
C LEU A 106 2.76 8.17 33.39
N SER A 107 3.21 9.43 33.46
CA SER A 107 2.51 10.43 34.27
C SER A 107 1.13 10.72 33.66
N ILE A 108 0.14 11.04 34.49
CA ILE A 108 -1.22 11.35 34.00
C ILE A 108 -1.20 12.48 32.95
N PRO A 109 -0.50 13.61 33.14
CA PRO A 109 -0.45 14.67 32.12
C PRO A 109 0.15 14.22 30.79
N ASP A 110 1.17 13.36 30.82
CA ASP A 110 1.81 12.86 29.60
C ASP A 110 0.92 11.84 28.90
N LEU A 111 0.26 10.96 29.67
CA LEU A 111 -0.74 10.02 29.16
C LEU A 111 -1.87 10.74 28.42
N GLU A 112 -2.44 11.81 29.01
CA GLU A 112 -3.53 12.56 28.40
C GLU A 112 -3.09 13.24 27.08
N ARG A 113 -1.89 13.83 27.07
CA ARG A 113 -1.31 14.45 25.86
C ARG A 113 -1.03 13.41 24.78
N ALA A 114 -0.45 12.27 25.15
CA ALA A 114 -0.17 11.17 24.23
C ALA A 114 -1.46 10.65 23.59
N GLN A 115 -2.51 10.44 24.39
CA GLN A 115 -3.82 9.99 23.93
C GLN A 115 -4.50 11.01 23.02
N PHE A 116 -4.45 12.29 23.37
CA PHE A 116 -5.01 13.37 22.55
C PHE A 116 -4.32 13.45 21.18
N LEU A 117 -2.99 13.46 21.15
CA LEU A 117 -2.22 13.55 19.91
C LEU A 117 -2.40 12.31 19.03
N TRP A 118 -2.48 11.12 19.64
CA TRP A 118 -2.82 9.89 18.92
C TRP A 118 -4.23 9.95 18.33
N ALA A 119 -5.23 10.40 19.09
CA ALA A 119 -6.60 10.54 18.62
C ALA A 119 -6.68 11.46 17.38
N MET A 120 -6.00 12.60 17.43
CA MET A 120 -5.90 13.53 16.30
C MET A 120 -5.17 12.89 15.11
N SER A 121 -4.05 12.20 15.38
CA SER A 121 -3.29 11.49 14.37
C SER A 121 -4.12 10.44 13.65
N LEU A 122 -4.91 9.65 14.39
CA LEU A 122 -5.76 8.59 13.83
C LEU A 122 -6.88 9.18 12.96
N ALA A 123 -7.54 10.23 13.45
CA ALA A 123 -8.63 10.89 12.74
C ALA A 123 -8.16 11.57 11.44
N ILE A 124 -7.03 12.26 11.48
CA ILE A 124 -6.43 12.89 10.29
C ILE A 124 -5.87 11.82 9.36
N GLY A 125 -5.11 10.87 9.90
CA GLY A 125 -4.46 9.81 9.14
C GLY A 125 -5.41 8.91 8.37
N SER A 126 -6.63 8.68 8.89
CA SER A 126 -7.64 7.89 8.19
C SER A 126 -8.15 8.56 6.92
N LEU A 127 -8.17 9.90 6.84
CA LEU A 127 -8.48 10.62 5.60
C LEU A 127 -7.42 10.34 4.50
N GLY A 128 -6.19 10.07 4.92
CA GLY A 128 -5.06 9.73 4.05
C GLY A 128 -5.31 8.48 3.21
N THR A 129 -6.13 7.52 3.66
CA THR A 129 -6.47 6.31 2.89
C THR A 129 -7.57 6.53 1.86
N VAL A 130 -8.42 7.55 2.03
CA VAL A 130 -9.61 7.76 1.19
C VAL A 130 -9.31 8.61 -0.03
N PHE A 131 -8.59 9.72 0.13
CA PHE A 131 -8.29 10.63 -0.99
C PHE A 131 -7.55 9.96 -2.17
N PRO A 132 -6.58 9.05 -1.95
CA PRO A 132 -5.97 8.29 -3.04
C PRO A 132 -6.97 7.45 -3.83
N LYS A 133 -8.00 6.88 -3.18
CA LYS A 133 -9.04 6.08 -3.85
C LYS A 133 -9.85 6.94 -4.82
N LEU A 134 -10.17 8.18 -4.44
CA LEU A 134 -10.81 9.16 -5.33
C LEU A 134 -9.91 9.51 -6.52
N ALA A 135 -8.61 9.70 -6.29
CA ALA A 135 -7.64 9.95 -7.36
C ALA A 135 -7.51 8.76 -8.31
N VAL A 136 -7.49 7.53 -7.78
CA VAL A 136 -7.45 6.29 -8.58
C VAL A 136 -8.72 6.14 -9.41
N VAL A 137 -9.91 6.35 -8.84
CA VAL A 137 -11.17 6.29 -9.61
C VAL A 137 -11.19 7.35 -10.71
N SER A 138 -10.76 8.57 -10.44
CA SER A 138 -10.60 9.61 -11.46
C SER A 138 -9.66 9.18 -12.58
N LEU A 139 -8.49 8.62 -12.23
CA LEU A 139 -7.51 8.11 -13.21
C LEU A 139 -8.10 6.97 -14.05
N LEU A 140 -8.75 5.99 -13.42
CA LEU A 140 -9.37 4.85 -14.10
C LEU A 140 -10.47 5.31 -15.06
N SER A 141 -11.26 6.31 -14.69
CA SER A 141 -12.31 6.86 -15.54
C SER A 141 -11.76 7.51 -16.81
N GLN A 142 -10.58 8.15 -16.74
CA GLN A 142 -9.92 8.80 -17.87
C GLN A 142 -9.18 7.80 -18.76
N VAL A 143 -8.66 6.70 -18.19
CA VAL A 143 -7.79 5.76 -18.92
C VAL A 143 -8.58 4.61 -19.55
N LEU A 144 -9.55 4.04 -18.84
CA LEU A 144 -10.27 2.84 -19.29
C LEU A 144 -11.61 3.13 -19.99
N PHE A 145 -12.09 4.38 -19.96
CA PHE A 145 -13.39 4.79 -20.53
C PHE A 145 -14.52 3.79 -20.21
N PRO A 146 -14.79 3.55 -18.90
CA PRO A 146 -15.73 2.52 -18.47
C PRO A 146 -17.16 2.80 -18.92
N SER A 147 -17.98 1.75 -19.01
CA SER A 147 -19.41 1.91 -19.28
C SER A 147 -20.09 2.80 -18.22
N PRO A 148 -21.19 3.51 -18.55
CA PRO A 148 -21.85 4.42 -17.59
C PRO A 148 -22.38 3.70 -16.33
N ARG A 149 -22.60 2.38 -16.38
CA ARG A 149 -22.93 1.58 -15.20
C ARG A 149 -21.70 1.37 -14.30
N GLN A 150 -20.57 0.97 -14.89
CA GLN A 150 -19.31 0.78 -14.16
C GLN A 150 -18.79 2.09 -13.57
N LEU A 151 -18.91 3.21 -14.29
CA LEU A 151 -18.51 4.53 -13.80
C LEU A 151 -19.31 4.93 -12.56
N ARG A 152 -20.62 4.69 -12.55
CA ARG A 152 -21.48 4.93 -11.38
C ARG A 152 -21.10 4.06 -10.18
N VAL A 153 -20.72 2.80 -10.41
CA VAL A 153 -20.26 1.90 -9.35
C VAL A 153 -18.93 2.38 -8.76
N LEU A 154 -17.95 2.74 -9.60
CA LEU A 154 -16.64 3.22 -9.15
C LEU A 154 -16.76 4.50 -8.29
N TRP A 155 -17.49 5.51 -8.78
CA TRP A 155 -17.72 6.74 -8.01
C TRP A 155 -18.58 6.49 -6.77
N GLY A 156 -19.59 5.62 -6.86
CA GLY A 156 -20.42 5.21 -5.73
C GLY A 156 -19.58 4.58 -4.61
N LEU A 157 -18.65 3.69 -4.95
CA LEU A 157 -17.73 3.08 -3.97
C LEU A 157 -16.78 4.10 -3.35
N ALA A 158 -16.23 5.02 -4.14
CA ALA A 158 -15.33 6.04 -3.63
C ALA A 158 -16.04 7.04 -2.69
N VAL A 159 -17.25 7.47 -3.04
CA VAL A 159 -18.10 8.31 -2.16
C VAL A 159 -18.51 7.54 -0.91
N ALA A 160 -18.87 6.25 -1.03
CA ALA A 160 -19.20 5.42 0.12
C ALA A 160 -18.00 5.25 1.07
N CYS A 161 -16.77 5.16 0.57
CA CYS A 161 -15.55 5.16 1.40
C CYS A 161 -15.40 6.46 2.18
N LEU A 162 -15.62 7.60 1.52
CA LEU A 162 -15.55 8.91 2.16
C LEU A 162 -16.61 9.07 3.26
N LEU A 163 -17.85 8.69 2.97
CA LEU A 163 -18.94 8.75 3.93
C LEU A 163 -18.71 7.80 5.11
N SER A 164 -18.29 6.56 4.84
CA SER A 164 -17.97 5.57 5.89
C SER A 164 -16.86 6.08 6.80
N ASN A 165 -15.75 6.57 6.23
CA ASN A 165 -14.63 7.08 7.03
C ASN A 165 -15.03 8.31 7.85
N THR A 166 -15.79 9.25 7.26
CA THR A 166 -16.26 10.44 7.97
C THR A 166 -17.18 10.08 9.13
N ALA A 167 -18.05 9.08 8.96
CA ALA A 167 -18.90 8.57 10.03
C ALA A 167 -18.07 7.96 11.17
N VAL A 168 -17.04 7.16 10.86
CA VAL A 168 -16.15 6.59 11.88
C VAL A 168 -15.40 7.68 12.65
N ILE A 169 -14.85 8.70 11.97
CA ILE A 169 -14.18 9.83 12.63
C ILE A 169 -15.15 10.56 13.57
N THR A 170 -16.39 10.78 13.12
CA THR A 170 -17.41 11.45 13.94
C THR A 170 -17.75 10.62 15.19
N LEU A 171 -17.95 9.31 15.03
CA LEU A 171 -18.23 8.40 16.15
C LEU A 171 -17.04 8.28 17.11
N HIS A 172 -15.81 8.34 16.59
CA HIS A 172 -14.59 8.30 17.39
C HIS A 172 -14.52 9.46 18.41
N PHE A 173 -14.98 10.66 18.04
CA PHE A 173 -15.04 11.79 18.98
C PHE A 173 -16.35 11.86 19.79
N ALA A 174 -17.43 11.24 19.30
CA ALA A 174 -18.75 11.26 19.95
C ALA A 174 -18.95 10.16 21.01
N GLN A 175 -18.01 9.22 21.15
CA GLN A 175 -18.16 8.04 22.02
C GLN A 175 -18.17 8.34 23.52
N CYS A 176 -17.71 9.52 23.96
CA CYS A 176 -17.66 9.91 25.37
C CYS A 176 -18.42 11.22 25.63
N LYS A 177 -19.00 11.33 26.83
CA LYS A 177 -19.62 12.56 27.35
C LYS A 177 -18.97 12.94 28.69
N PRO A 178 -18.27 14.10 28.78
CA PRO A 178 -17.90 15.02 27.70
C PRO A 178 -16.90 14.38 26.70
N ALA A 179 -16.80 14.91 25.48
CA ALA A 179 -15.90 14.35 24.46
C ALA A 179 -14.42 14.37 24.88
N SER A 180 -14.03 15.34 25.73
CA SER A 180 -12.69 15.43 26.32
C SER A 180 -12.29 14.19 27.12
N ALA A 181 -13.27 13.49 27.70
CA ALA A 181 -13.04 12.27 28.45
C ALA A 181 -12.53 11.09 27.59
N PHE A 182 -12.48 11.25 26.26
CA PHE A 182 -11.81 10.26 25.43
C PHE A 182 -10.29 10.21 25.70
N TRP A 183 -9.67 11.37 25.96
CA TRP A 183 -8.23 11.50 26.19
C TRP A 183 -7.85 11.97 27.59
N THR A 184 -8.80 12.42 28.43
CA THR A 184 -8.54 12.77 29.83
C THR A 184 -8.90 11.64 30.79
N VAL A 185 -8.22 11.57 31.93
CA VAL A 185 -8.54 10.63 33.01
C VAL A 185 -9.62 11.26 33.89
N ASP A 186 -10.87 11.20 33.43
CA ASP A 186 -12.04 11.76 34.12
C ASP A 186 -12.87 10.62 34.76
N ALA A 187 -13.06 10.68 36.08
CA ALA A 187 -13.77 9.68 36.86
C ALA A 187 -15.30 9.72 36.65
N GLU A 188 -15.87 10.84 36.20
CA GLU A 188 -17.32 11.00 36.02
C GLU A 188 -17.77 10.78 34.56
N ALA A 189 -16.83 10.46 33.68
CA ALA A 189 -17.09 10.30 32.26
C ALA A 189 -18.00 9.10 31.94
N LYS A 190 -18.97 9.32 31.07
CA LYS A 190 -19.78 8.25 30.46
C LYS A 190 -19.34 8.03 29.03
N CYS A 191 -18.59 6.96 28.80
CA CYS A 191 -18.22 6.49 27.47
C CYS A 191 -19.03 5.26 27.06
N TRP A 192 -19.21 5.09 25.75
CA TRP A 192 -19.76 3.85 25.19
C TRP A 192 -18.85 2.66 25.50
N ASP A 193 -19.40 1.45 25.45
CA ASP A 193 -18.59 0.25 25.55
C ASP A 193 -17.58 0.18 24.39
N PRO A 194 -16.28 -0.07 24.63
CA PRO A 194 -15.25 -0.18 23.58
C PRO A 194 -15.57 -1.18 22.48
N ILE A 195 -16.47 -2.14 22.73
CA ILE A 195 -16.94 -3.07 21.72
C ILE A 195 -17.59 -2.33 20.54
N TYR A 196 -18.37 -1.27 20.79
CA TYR A 196 -19.04 -0.50 19.73
C TYR A 196 -18.04 0.23 18.84
N ALA A 197 -16.99 0.81 19.43
CA ALA A 197 -15.90 1.45 18.70
C ALA A 197 -15.13 0.42 17.86
N THR A 198 -14.83 -0.75 18.44
CA THR A 198 -14.10 -1.82 17.77
C THR A 198 -14.88 -2.41 16.59
N VAL A 199 -16.16 -2.73 16.78
CA VAL A 199 -17.02 -3.24 15.70
C VAL A 199 -17.17 -2.22 14.59
N THR A 200 -17.39 -0.95 14.93
CA THR A 200 -17.53 0.13 13.94
C THR A 200 -16.25 0.33 13.13
N ALA A 201 -15.08 0.34 13.80
CA ALA A 201 -13.79 0.44 13.15
C ALA A 201 -13.49 -0.79 12.27
N PHE A 202 -13.88 -1.98 12.72
CA PHE A 202 -13.72 -3.23 11.96
C PHE A 202 -14.59 -3.23 10.71
N SER A 203 -15.88 -2.91 10.82
CA SER A 203 -16.80 -2.86 9.67
C SER A 203 -16.33 -1.85 8.62
N SER A 204 -15.89 -0.66 9.03
CA SER A 204 -15.38 0.35 8.10
C SER A 204 -14.04 -0.05 7.47
N SER A 205 -13.12 -0.61 8.26
CA SER A 205 -11.82 -1.07 7.75
C SER A 205 -11.97 -2.23 6.77
N ALA A 206 -12.86 -3.18 7.06
CA ALA A 206 -13.20 -4.27 6.15
C ALA A 206 -13.81 -3.75 4.84
N PHE A 207 -14.72 -2.78 4.91
CA PHE A 207 -15.28 -2.13 3.72
C PHE A 207 -14.21 -1.43 2.88
N LEU A 208 -13.32 -0.67 3.51
CA LEU A 208 -12.20 0.00 2.84
C LEU A 208 -11.26 -1.01 2.15
N ALA A 209 -10.94 -2.12 2.82
CA ALA A 209 -10.11 -3.19 2.26
C ALA A 209 -10.77 -3.87 1.05
N ILE A 210 -12.08 -4.14 1.11
CA ILE A 210 -12.84 -4.67 -0.03
C ILE A 210 -12.75 -3.73 -1.23
N VAL A 211 -12.86 -2.42 -0.99
CA VAL A 211 -12.73 -1.42 -2.06
C VAL A 211 -11.30 -1.39 -2.62
N ASP A 212 -10.27 -1.60 -1.82
CA ASP A 212 -8.88 -1.70 -2.31
C ASP A 212 -8.70 -2.89 -3.24
N PHE A 213 -9.22 -4.07 -2.86
CA PHE A 213 -9.21 -5.23 -3.74
C PHE A 213 -10.03 -4.99 -5.01
N TYR A 214 -11.19 -4.34 -4.91
CA TYR A 214 -12.02 -4.04 -6.07
C TYR A 214 -11.31 -3.09 -7.05
N LEU A 215 -10.70 -2.01 -6.55
CA LEU A 215 -9.96 -1.05 -7.36
C LEU A 215 -8.68 -1.63 -7.95
N ALA A 216 -8.08 -2.63 -7.29
CA ALA A 216 -7.01 -3.42 -7.87
C ALA A 216 -7.54 -4.37 -8.96
N LEU A 217 -8.53 -5.21 -8.68
CA LEU A 217 -9.02 -6.21 -9.64
C LEU A 217 -9.72 -5.60 -10.86
N TYR A 218 -10.38 -4.46 -10.71
CA TYR A 218 -11.15 -3.82 -11.77
C TYR A 218 -10.32 -3.56 -13.05
N PRO A 219 -9.20 -2.80 -12.99
CA PRO A 219 -8.36 -2.62 -14.17
C PRO A 219 -7.74 -3.95 -14.64
N ALA A 220 -7.44 -4.90 -13.76
CA ALA A 220 -6.92 -6.21 -14.17
C ALA A 220 -7.90 -6.95 -15.09
N ALA A 221 -9.17 -7.01 -14.68
CA ALA A 221 -10.22 -7.72 -15.40
C ALA A 221 -10.49 -7.06 -16.76
N VAL A 222 -10.60 -5.73 -16.82
CA VAL A 222 -10.83 -4.99 -18.07
C VAL A 222 -9.63 -5.10 -19.01
N LEU A 223 -8.41 -5.22 -18.47
CA LEU A 223 -7.20 -5.25 -19.27
C LEU A 223 -6.79 -6.66 -19.71
N TRP A 224 -7.32 -7.70 -19.07
CA TRP A 224 -7.18 -9.07 -19.55
C TRP A 224 -7.97 -9.33 -20.85
N SER A 225 -9.07 -8.62 -21.06
CA SER A 225 -9.86 -8.73 -22.29
C SER A 225 -9.34 -7.85 -23.43
N LEU A 226 -8.39 -6.96 -23.17
CA LEU A 226 -7.86 -6.03 -24.16
C LEU A 226 -6.44 -6.42 -24.60
N GLU A 227 -6.23 -6.57 -25.90
CA GLU A 227 -4.91 -6.89 -26.49
C GLU A 227 -3.96 -5.68 -26.39
N MET A 228 -3.44 -5.41 -25.20
CA MET A 228 -2.51 -4.31 -24.94
C MET A 228 -1.04 -4.70 -25.13
N HIS A 229 -0.23 -3.74 -25.57
CA HIS A 229 1.22 -3.88 -25.66
C HIS A 229 1.87 -4.23 -24.32
N LEU A 230 2.91 -5.08 -24.38
CA LEU A 230 3.62 -5.63 -23.22
C LEU A 230 4.03 -4.58 -22.16
N ARG A 231 4.39 -3.37 -22.60
CA ARG A 231 4.73 -2.24 -21.72
C ARG A 231 3.58 -1.85 -20.80
N LYS A 232 2.38 -1.65 -21.36
CA LYS A 232 1.16 -1.32 -20.60
C LYS A 232 0.78 -2.49 -19.69
N LYS A 233 0.94 -3.72 -20.18
CA LYS A 233 0.64 -4.95 -19.42
C LYS A 233 1.54 -5.10 -18.20
N LEU A 234 2.84 -4.83 -18.33
CA LEU A 234 3.79 -4.90 -17.20
C LEU A 234 3.51 -3.80 -16.16
N ALA A 235 3.30 -2.56 -16.61
CA ALA A 235 2.95 -1.44 -15.73
C ALA A 235 1.74 -1.73 -14.87
N LEU A 236 0.73 -2.28 -15.54
CA LEU A 236 -0.49 -2.64 -14.90
C LEU A 236 -0.26 -3.79 -13.94
N SER A 237 0.47 -4.84 -14.33
CA SER A 237 0.82 -5.95 -13.43
C SER A 237 1.48 -5.44 -12.14
N VAL A 238 2.43 -4.50 -12.23
CA VAL A 238 3.08 -3.92 -11.05
C VAL A 238 2.09 -3.10 -10.22
N ALA A 239 1.29 -2.24 -10.85
CA ALA A 239 0.27 -1.45 -10.15
C ALA A 239 -0.77 -2.35 -9.43
N LEU A 240 -1.17 -3.44 -10.07
CA LEU A 240 -2.09 -4.45 -9.56
C LEU A 240 -1.52 -5.17 -8.33
N SER A 241 -0.25 -5.59 -8.40
CA SER A 241 0.42 -6.21 -7.25
C SER A 241 0.42 -5.29 -6.03
N PHE A 242 0.75 -4.01 -6.20
CA PHE A 242 0.73 -3.06 -5.10
C PHE A 242 -0.67 -2.74 -4.58
N GLY A 243 -1.69 -2.72 -5.45
CA GLY A 243 -3.08 -2.59 -5.03
C GLY A 243 -3.55 -3.76 -4.16
N ILE A 244 -3.16 -4.99 -4.53
CA ILE A 244 -3.43 -6.19 -3.73
C ILE A 244 -2.67 -6.13 -2.40
N CYS A 245 -1.39 -5.73 -2.42
CA CYS A 245 -0.60 -5.54 -1.19
C CYS A 245 -1.27 -4.53 -0.25
N ALA A 246 -1.77 -3.41 -0.76
CA ALA A 246 -2.50 -2.43 0.05
C ALA A 246 -3.77 -3.04 0.69
N GLY A 247 -4.54 -3.83 -0.06
CA GLY A 247 -5.70 -4.55 0.47
C GLY A 247 -5.35 -5.60 1.54
N VAL A 248 -4.23 -6.30 1.39
CA VAL A 248 -3.72 -7.24 2.41
C VAL A 248 -3.31 -6.51 3.68
N VAL A 249 -2.60 -5.38 3.55
CA VAL A 249 -2.24 -4.52 4.69
C VAL A 249 -3.48 -4.02 5.41
N ALA A 250 -4.50 -3.57 4.68
CA ALA A 250 -5.79 -3.15 5.25
C ALA A 250 -6.51 -4.30 5.97
N THR A 251 -6.43 -5.51 5.43
CA THR A 251 -7.00 -6.72 6.06
C THR A 251 -6.26 -7.08 7.34
N TYR A 252 -4.93 -6.99 7.35
CA TYR A 252 -4.13 -7.25 8.54
C TYR A 252 -4.41 -6.23 9.64
N LYS A 253 -4.63 -4.95 9.30
CA LYS A 253 -5.06 -3.92 10.26
C LYS A 253 -6.29 -4.37 11.05
N CYS A 254 -7.25 -5.04 10.41
CA CYS A 254 -8.44 -5.54 11.09
C CYS A 254 -8.12 -6.52 12.24
N VAL A 255 -7.02 -7.27 12.16
CA VAL A 255 -6.56 -8.19 13.21
C VAL A 255 -6.02 -7.43 14.44
N THR A 256 -5.57 -6.19 14.25
CA THR A 256 -5.01 -5.35 15.34
C THR A 256 -6.05 -4.49 16.05
N LEU A 257 -7.24 -4.32 15.45
CA LEU A 257 -8.35 -3.54 16.02
C LEU A 257 -8.84 -4.00 17.41
N PRO A 258 -8.74 -5.29 17.82
CA PRO A 258 -9.04 -5.69 19.18
C PRO A 258 -8.21 -4.94 20.25
N GLY A 259 -7.08 -4.34 19.89
CA GLY A 259 -6.33 -3.43 20.79
C GLY A 259 -7.16 -2.24 21.28
N LEU A 260 -8.21 -1.84 20.56
CA LEU A 260 -9.16 -0.81 20.97
C LEU A 260 -10.05 -1.23 22.15
N LEU A 261 -10.16 -2.53 22.45
CA LEU A 261 -10.90 -3.04 23.60
C LEU A 261 -10.17 -2.79 24.93
N SER A 262 -8.86 -2.54 24.88
CA SER A 262 -8.05 -2.29 26.08
C SER A 262 -8.41 -0.95 26.72
N LYS A 263 -8.95 -1.01 27.94
CA LYS A 263 -9.24 0.17 28.77
C LYS A 263 -8.06 0.59 29.65
N VAL A 264 -7.31 -0.38 30.15
CA VAL A 264 -6.23 -0.17 31.14
C VAL A 264 -4.95 0.27 30.44
N ASP A 265 -4.63 -0.34 29.30
CA ASP A 265 -3.37 -0.14 28.62
C ASP A 265 -3.59 0.21 27.14
N ARG A 266 -4.17 1.38 26.93
CA ARG A 266 -4.58 1.83 25.60
C ARG A 266 -3.38 2.29 24.76
N THR A 267 -2.39 2.95 25.36
CA THR A 267 -1.20 3.46 24.65
C THR A 267 -0.40 2.35 23.98
N PHE A 268 -0.19 1.22 24.67
CA PHE A 268 0.54 0.08 24.10
C PHE A 268 -0.31 -0.77 23.16
N ALA A 269 -1.57 -1.05 23.52
CA ALA A 269 -2.45 -1.90 22.72
C ALA A 269 -2.85 -1.26 21.38
N THR A 270 -2.98 0.06 21.32
CA THR A 270 -3.37 0.77 20.07
C THR A 270 -2.19 1.13 19.17
N ALA A 271 -0.95 0.92 19.64
CA ALA A 271 0.25 1.20 18.86
C ALA A 271 0.28 0.43 17.53
N ASP A 272 -0.12 -0.85 17.53
CA ASP A 272 -0.18 -1.66 16.32
C ASP A 272 -1.22 -1.10 15.33
N VAL A 273 -2.37 -0.65 15.84
CA VAL A 273 -3.42 -0.02 15.02
C VAL A 273 -2.86 1.23 14.32
N ALA A 274 -2.07 2.05 15.01
CA ALA A 274 -1.44 3.23 14.44
C ALA A 274 -0.40 2.88 13.34
N ILE A 275 0.45 1.88 13.59
CA ILE A 275 1.45 1.40 12.63
C ILE A 275 0.77 0.92 11.34
N TRP A 276 -0.24 0.06 11.47
CA TRP A 276 -0.92 -0.52 10.31
C TRP A 276 -1.79 0.50 9.57
N GLN A 277 -2.38 1.46 10.27
CA GLN A 277 -3.12 2.56 9.65
C GLN A 277 -2.22 3.43 8.76
N LEU A 278 -1.03 3.79 9.22
CA LEU A 278 -0.07 4.57 8.42
C LEU A 278 0.50 3.74 7.27
N THR A 279 0.78 2.45 7.52
CA THR A 279 1.28 1.54 6.48
C THR A 279 0.25 1.36 5.37
N GLU A 280 -1.04 1.22 5.72
CA GLU A 280 -2.16 1.17 4.77
C GLU A 280 -2.21 2.47 3.94
N ALA A 281 -2.26 3.64 4.59
CA ALA A 281 -2.35 4.92 3.89
C ALA A 281 -1.21 5.14 2.89
N ASN A 282 0.04 4.88 3.31
CA ASN A 282 1.20 4.98 2.44
C ASN A 282 1.15 3.96 1.29
N SER A 283 0.71 2.73 1.55
CA SER A 283 0.60 1.68 0.52
C SER A 283 -0.40 2.05 -0.56
N VAL A 284 -1.56 2.62 -0.20
CA VAL A 284 -2.56 3.09 -1.17
C VAL A 284 -2.02 4.28 -2.00
N ILE A 285 -1.29 5.22 -1.39
CA ILE A 285 -0.63 6.33 -2.11
C ILE A 285 0.39 5.79 -3.13
N ILE A 286 1.26 4.86 -2.71
CA ILE A 286 2.26 4.25 -3.57
C ILE A 286 1.58 3.53 -4.75
N ALA A 287 0.57 2.71 -4.48
CA ALA A 287 -0.20 2.01 -5.50
C ALA A 287 -0.82 2.98 -6.53
N ALA A 288 -1.37 4.10 -6.06
CA ALA A 288 -1.93 5.14 -6.93
C ALA A 288 -0.89 5.84 -7.82
N CYS A 289 0.39 5.89 -7.41
CA CYS A 289 1.46 6.56 -8.15
C CYS A 289 2.06 5.68 -9.26
N ILE A 290 2.07 4.36 -9.10
CA ILE A 290 2.76 3.42 -10.00
C ILE A 290 2.36 3.56 -11.49
N PRO A 291 1.06 3.64 -11.86
CA PRO A 291 0.68 3.71 -13.28
C PRO A 291 1.31 4.90 -14.03
N MET A 292 1.60 6.00 -13.31
CA MET A 292 2.17 7.22 -13.87
C MET A 292 3.70 7.23 -13.90
N LEU A 293 4.35 6.37 -13.10
CA LEU A 293 5.81 6.29 -12.99
C LEU A 293 6.44 5.44 -14.10
N LEU A 294 5.71 4.47 -14.65
CA LEU A 294 6.20 3.57 -15.70
C LEU A 294 6.96 4.27 -16.85
N PRO A 295 6.41 5.30 -17.52
CA PRO A 295 7.12 5.92 -18.64
C PRO A 295 8.43 6.62 -18.23
N LEU A 296 8.57 6.96 -16.95
CA LEU A 296 9.79 7.52 -16.40
C LEU A 296 10.85 6.43 -16.22
N VAL A 297 10.44 5.26 -15.71
CA VAL A 297 11.29 4.09 -15.53
C VAL A 297 11.85 3.64 -16.89
N GLU A 298 11.04 3.62 -17.94
CA GLU A 298 11.50 3.30 -19.30
C GLU A 298 12.51 4.32 -19.87
N LEU A 299 12.36 5.61 -19.52
CA LEU A 299 13.29 6.65 -19.94
C LEU A 299 14.64 6.53 -19.22
N TRP A 300 14.61 6.11 -17.95
CA TRP A 300 15.80 6.10 -17.07
C TRP A 300 16.61 4.80 -17.19
N PHE A 301 15.94 3.65 -17.28
CA PHE A 301 16.59 2.33 -17.39
C PHE A 301 16.86 1.90 -18.84
N GLY A 302 16.52 2.74 -19.81
CA GLY A 302 16.69 2.47 -21.23
C GLY A 302 15.65 1.48 -21.76
N LYS A 303 15.30 1.63 -23.06
CA LYS A 303 14.34 0.76 -23.75
C LYS A 303 14.76 -0.72 -23.72
N ASP A 304 16.04 -1.01 -23.48
CA ASP A 304 16.65 -2.34 -23.58
C ASP A 304 16.32 -3.31 -22.44
N LEU A 305 15.90 -2.82 -21.26
CA LEU A 305 15.57 -3.67 -20.11
C LEU A 305 14.26 -4.46 -20.31
N LEU A 306 13.39 -3.99 -21.20
CA LEU A 306 12.10 -4.60 -21.53
C LEU A 306 11.98 -5.03 -23.01
N ALA A 307 13.06 -4.87 -23.79
CA ALA A 307 13.13 -5.17 -25.21
C ALA A 307 13.49 -6.63 -25.53
N GLY A 308 13.07 -7.59 -24.69
CA GLY A 308 13.27 -9.01 -24.93
C GLY A 308 12.80 -9.46 -26.33
N GLY A 309 11.77 -8.81 -26.89
CA GLY A 309 11.28 -9.06 -28.25
C GLY A 309 12.09 -8.43 -29.39
N GLN A 310 12.76 -7.30 -29.18
CA GLN A 310 13.54 -6.62 -30.25
C GLN A 310 14.81 -7.37 -30.61
N ARG A 311 15.44 -8.05 -29.63
CA ARG A 311 16.66 -8.84 -29.88
C ARG A 311 16.37 -10.03 -30.80
N THR A 312 15.22 -10.66 -30.66
CA THR A 312 14.79 -11.78 -31.54
C THR A 312 14.51 -11.29 -32.95
N LEU A 313 13.73 -10.20 -33.11
CA LEU A 313 13.47 -9.60 -34.43
C LEU A 313 14.74 -9.16 -35.15
N ARG A 314 15.65 -8.47 -34.45
CA ARG A 314 16.94 -8.05 -35.02
C ARG A 314 17.79 -9.24 -35.44
N ARG A 315 17.75 -10.34 -34.68
CA ARG A 315 18.46 -11.59 -35.02
C ARG A 315 17.83 -12.26 -36.24
N VAL A 316 16.50 -12.22 -36.38
CA VAL A 316 15.79 -12.69 -37.58
C VAL A 316 16.12 -11.82 -38.80
N ASP A 317 16.08 -10.49 -38.69
CA ASP A 317 16.45 -9.57 -39.77
C ASP A 317 17.89 -9.81 -40.26
N ILE A 318 18.86 -9.94 -39.35
CA ILE A 318 20.26 -10.25 -39.69
C ILE A 318 20.37 -11.59 -40.42
N THR A 319 19.59 -12.59 -39.99
CA THR A 319 19.58 -13.92 -40.64
C THR A 319 18.98 -13.82 -42.04
N LEU A 320 17.91 -13.04 -42.22
CA LEU A 320 17.26 -12.82 -43.51
C LEU A 320 18.14 -12.05 -44.49
N ASP A 321 18.82 -10.99 -44.05
CA ASP A 321 19.76 -10.24 -44.89
C ASP A 321 20.89 -11.17 -45.40
N ARG A 322 21.39 -12.04 -44.54
CA ARG A 322 22.42 -13.03 -44.90
C ARG A 322 21.89 -14.06 -45.90
N MET A 323 20.63 -14.48 -45.78
CA MET A 323 19.99 -15.39 -46.73
C MET A 323 19.75 -14.71 -48.10
N GLU A 324 19.35 -13.45 -48.10
CA GLU A 324 19.13 -12.66 -49.32
C GLU A 324 20.45 -12.41 -50.07
N GLU A 325 21.54 -12.14 -49.34
CA GLU A 325 22.87 -11.99 -49.94
C GLU A 325 23.36 -13.29 -50.60
N VAL A 326 23.12 -14.45 -49.97
CA VAL A 326 23.43 -15.76 -50.57
C VAL A 326 22.58 -16.03 -51.80
N CYS A 327 21.28 -15.69 -51.76
CA CYS A 327 20.37 -15.85 -52.91
C CYS A 327 20.78 -14.97 -54.10
N ASN A 328 21.36 -13.79 -53.85
CA ASN A 328 21.84 -12.90 -54.91
C ASN A 328 23.21 -13.30 -55.48
N LYS A 329 24.03 -14.07 -54.73
CA LYS A 329 25.40 -14.48 -55.14
C LYS A 329 25.50 -15.86 -55.78
N ALA A 330 24.44 -16.68 -55.76
CA ALA A 330 24.47 -18.04 -56.32
C ALA A 330 23.54 -18.16 -57.56
N PRO A 331 24.06 -18.01 -58.80
CA PRO A 331 23.28 -18.24 -60.01
C PRO A 331 23.03 -19.74 -60.29
N ASP A 332 23.89 -20.63 -59.78
CA ASP A 332 23.80 -22.09 -59.90
C ASP A 332 23.91 -22.72 -58.50
N GLY A 333 22.79 -22.87 -57.81
CA GLY A 333 22.73 -23.42 -56.45
C GLY A 333 22.65 -24.95 -56.46
N GLY A 334 23.66 -25.64 -55.94
CA GLY A 334 23.59 -27.07 -55.70
C GLY A 334 22.46 -27.45 -54.72
N GLN A 335 21.77 -28.56 -55.00
CA GLN A 335 20.56 -29.07 -54.35
C GLN A 335 20.63 -29.14 -52.80
N GLN A 336 21.85 -29.27 -52.24
CA GLN A 336 22.10 -29.33 -50.80
C GLN A 336 21.98 -27.95 -50.11
N THR A 337 22.30 -26.88 -50.83
CA THR A 337 22.22 -25.49 -50.35
C THR A 337 20.77 -25.03 -50.23
N GLU A 338 19.92 -25.43 -51.18
CA GLU A 338 18.47 -25.18 -51.13
C GLU A 338 17.78 -25.90 -49.97
N LEU A 339 18.17 -27.14 -49.68
CA LEU A 339 17.62 -27.95 -48.59
C LEU A 339 17.92 -27.32 -47.22
N LEU A 340 19.17 -26.89 -47.00
CA LEU A 340 19.58 -26.19 -45.77
C LEU A 340 18.88 -24.83 -45.64
N GLN A 341 18.68 -24.10 -46.74
CA GLN A 341 17.92 -22.84 -46.74
C GLN A 341 16.45 -23.08 -46.40
N ARG A 342 15.81 -24.12 -46.95
CA ARG A 342 14.40 -24.46 -46.64
C ARG A 342 14.22 -24.83 -45.17
N GLN A 343 15.10 -25.66 -44.60
CA GLN A 343 15.05 -26.00 -43.16
C GLN A 343 15.25 -24.77 -42.27
N SER A 344 16.12 -23.84 -42.67
CA SER A 344 16.34 -22.59 -41.95
C SER A 344 15.12 -21.66 -42.00
N LEU A 345 14.43 -21.61 -43.14
CA LEU A 345 13.22 -20.81 -43.32
C LEU A 345 12.05 -21.37 -42.51
N GLU A 346 11.88 -22.70 -42.48
CA GLU A 346 10.85 -23.36 -41.68
C GLU A 346 11.08 -23.19 -40.18
N SER A 347 12.32 -23.27 -39.72
CA SER A 347 12.65 -23.03 -38.31
C SER A 347 12.40 -21.57 -37.88
N ILE A 348 12.58 -20.59 -38.78
CA ILE A 348 12.20 -19.19 -38.51
C ILE A 348 10.67 -19.01 -38.50
N LEU A 349 9.93 -19.72 -39.36
CA LEU A 349 8.46 -19.69 -39.41
C LEU A 349 7.80 -20.37 -38.19
N LEU A 350 8.48 -21.32 -37.56
CA LEU A 350 8.04 -21.99 -36.34
C LEU A 350 8.29 -21.16 -35.07
N LEU A 351 9.04 -20.05 -35.15
CA LEU A 351 9.17 -19.12 -34.04
C LEU A 351 7.82 -18.40 -33.84
N GLU A 352 7.19 -18.75 -32.73
CA GLU A 352 5.87 -18.33 -32.26
C GLU A 352 5.58 -16.83 -32.49
N ARG A 353 4.37 -16.52 -33.01
CA ARG A 353 3.93 -15.16 -33.36
C ARG A 353 4.10 -14.19 -32.18
N PRO A 354 4.88 -13.10 -32.32
CA PRO A 354 4.96 -12.13 -31.24
C PRO A 354 3.73 -11.23 -31.26
N SER A 355 2.91 -11.33 -30.21
CA SER A 355 1.77 -10.46 -29.93
C SER A 355 2.20 -9.20 -29.18
N VAL A 356 3.07 -8.36 -29.74
CA VAL A 356 3.55 -7.15 -29.04
C VAL A 356 3.87 -6.03 -30.02
N ASP A 357 3.37 -4.82 -29.70
CA ASP A 357 3.60 -3.50 -30.33
C ASP A 357 3.13 -3.28 -31.78
N GLU A 358 2.42 -2.18 -32.06
CA GLU A 358 1.97 -1.81 -33.42
C GLU A 358 3.15 -1.54 -34.38
N GLU A 359 4.24 -0.97 -33.87
CA GLU A 359 5.49 -0.80 -34.60
C GLU A 359 6.22 -2.13 -34.87
N HIS A 360 6.17 -3.05 -33.90
CA HIS A 360 6.71 -4.40 -34.04
C HIS A 360 5.86 -5.26 -34.98
N GLY A 361 4.54 -5.09 -34.98
CA GLY A 361 3.62 -5.72 -35.92
C GLY A 361 3.89 -5.29 -37.35
N ARG A 362 4.10 -3.98 -37.60
CA ARG A 362 4.52 -3.48 -38.92
C ARG A 362 5.88 -4.03 -39.36
N ARG A 363 6.85 -4.10 -38.44
CA ARG A 363 8.16 -4.72 -38.72
C ARG A 363 8.03 -6.21 -39.00
N TRP A 364 7.21 -6.94 -38.24
CA TRP A 364 6.92 -8.34 -38.48
C TRP A 364 6.23 -8.55 -39.82
N GLN A 365 5.26 -7.72 -40.20
CA GLN A 365 4.64 -7.78 -41.53
C GLN A 365 5.68 -7.58 -42.64
N ALA A 366 6.62 -6.64 -42.49
CA ALA A 366 7.72 -6.47 -43.43
C ALA A 366 8.64 -7.69 -43.49
N VAL A 367 8.98 -8.30 -42.35
CA VAL A 367 9.76 -9.53 -42.25
C VAL A 367 9.04 -10.69 -42.95
N THR A 368 7.76 -10.90 -42.68
CA THR A 368 6.96 -11.95 -43.32
C THR A 368 6.85 -11.76 -44.83
N ALA A 369 6.70 -10.51 -45.30
CA ALA A 369 6.71 -10.19 -46.72
C ALA A 369 8.06 -10.50 -47.38
N ARG A 370 9.20 -10.22 -46.72
CA ARG A 370 10.54 -10.60 -47.19
C ARG A 370 10.69 -12.12 -47.28
N ILE A 371 10.24 -12.86 -46.26
CA ILE A 371 10.24 -14.34 -46.26
C ILE A 371 9.44 -14.89 -47.45
N GLN A 372 8.25 -14.35 -47.71
CA GLN A 372 7.42 -14.76 -48.85
C GLN A 372 8.09 -14.48 -50.20
N ASN A 373 8.75 -13.33 -50.35
CA ASN A 373 9.48 -12.96 -51.58
C ASN A 373 10.66 -13.93 -51.83
N ILE A 374 11.44 -14.24 -50.79
CA ILE A 374 12.54 -15.21 -50.89
C ILE A 374 12.01 -16.60 -51.30
N ARG A 375 10.90 -17.05 -50.70
CA ARG A 375 10.26 -18.32 -51.06
C ARG A 375 9.78 -18.35 -52.52
N GLN A 376 9.23 -17.25 -53.02
CA GLN A 376 8.80 -17.14 -54.42
C GLN A 376 9.99 -17.19 -55.39
N ARG A 377 11.13 -16.59 -55.05
CA ARG A 377 12.35 -16.67 -55.87
C ARG A 377 12.89 -18.09 -55.96
N GLN A 378 12.84 -18.85 -54.86
CA GLN A 378 13.24 -20.27 -54.82
C GLN A 378 12.27 -21.22 -55.57
N GLN A 379 11.08 -20.76 -55.96
CA GLN A 379 10.08 -21.58 -56.68
C GLN A 379 10.01 -21.27 -58.17
N ARG A 380 10.77 -20.29 -58.68
CA ARG A 380 10.80 -20.03 -60.13
C ARG A 380 11.57 -21.16 -60.82
N PRO A 381 10.95 -21.89 -61.77
CA PRO A 381 11.70 -22.81 -62.61
C PRO A 381 12.73 -21.99 -63.42
N SER A 382 13.97 -22.49 -63.43
CA SER A 382 15.09 -21.97 -64.24
C SER A 382 14.76 -21.98 -65.72
#